data_AF-A0A931BG62-F1
#
_entry.id   AF-A0A931BG62-F1
#
_cell.length_a   1.000
_cell.length_b   1.000
_cell.length_c   1.000
_cell.angle_alpha   90.00
_cell.angle_beta   90.00
_cell.angle_gamma   90.00
#
_symmetry.space_group_name_H-M   'P 1'
#
loop_
_entity.id
_entity.type
_entity.pdbx_description
1 polymer ?
#
loop_
_entity_poly.entity_id
_entity_poly.type
_entity_poly.pdbx_seq_one_letter_code
_entity_poly.pdbx_strand_id
1 'polypeptide(L)'
;MDDDRETIRQEACRDALDTILTVADRLDVVRRTEGNRVDSHITSALHAIRFAAAILQPTVPGAPPLGFQFADDSEHLLSLAARWREAALELGEFAPEPPEQPERPERSSPLRLVRPVDPA
;
A
#
# COMPACT_ATOMS: atom_id res chain seq x y z
N MET A 1 -26.94 -13.07 28.72
CA MET A 1 -26.05 -14.05 28.08
C MET A 1 -25.68 -13.62 26.66
N ASP A 2 -26.61 -13.53 25.70
CA ASP A 2 -26.27 -13.01 24.35
C ASP A 2 -26.09 -11.48 24.30
N ASP A 3 -26.88 -10.74 25.08
CA ASP A 3 -26.77 -9.27 25.20
C ASP A 3 -25.43 -8.83 25.81
N ASP A 4 -24.92 -9.59 26.79
CA ASP A 4 -23.62 -9.35 27.41
C ASP A 4 -22.47 -9.60 26.42
N ARG A 5 -22.57 -10.64 25.58
CA ARG A 5 -21.57 -10.96 24.56
C ARG A 5 -21.52 -9.91 23.46
N GLU A 6 -22.68 -9.44 23.03
CA GLU A 6 -22.78 -8.38 22.03
C GLU A 6 -22.23 -7.05 22.58
N THR A 7 -22.51 -6.74 23.84
CA THR A 7 -21.95 -5.57 24.53
C THR A 7 -20.42 -5.64 24.60
N ILE A 8 -19.87 -6.78 25.05
CA ILE A 8 -18.41 -7.00 25.12
C ILE A 8 -17.77 -6.88 23.73
N ARG A 9 -18.40 -7.46 22.71
CA ARG A 9 -17.92 -7.37 21.32
C ARG A 9 -17.90 -5.92 20.83
N GLN A 10 -18.97 -5.16 21.09
CA GLN A 10 -19.06 -3.75 20.69
C GLN A 10 -18.03 -2.87 21.40
N GLU A 11 -17.82 -3.09 22.70
CA GLU A 11 -16.80 -2.40 23.48
C GLU A 11 -15.39 -2.69 22.93
N ALA A 12 -15.08 -3.97 22.69
CA ALA A 12 -13.81 -4.35 22.08
C ALA A 12 -13.62 -3.77 20.66
N CYS A 13 -14.66 -3.72 19.84
CA CYS A 13 -14.61 -3.08 18.52
C CYS A 13 -14.37 -1.57 18.64
N ARG A 14 -14.94 -0.90 19.65
CA ARG A 14 -14.73 0.53 19.90
C ARG A 14 -13.29 0.81 20.32
N ASP A 15 -12.75 0.05 21.26
CA ASP A 15 -11.37 0.19 21.73
C ASP A 15 -10.35 -0.07 20.61
N ALA A 16 -10.62 -1.09 19.78
CA ALA A 16 -9.81 -1.38 18.61
C ALA A 16 -9.84 -0.23 17.59
N LEU A 17 -11.01 0.35 17.32
CA LEU A 17 -11.15 1.48 16.41
C LEU A 17 -10.37 2.71 16.91
N ASP A 18 -10.47 3.02 18.20
CA ASP A 18 -9.74 4.15 18.81
C ASP A 18 -8.21 3.96 18.73
N THR A 19 -7.75 2.74 19.00
CA THR A 19 -6.34 2.38 18.87
C THR A 19 -5.85 2.55 17.43
N ILE A 20 -6.60 2.05 16.45
CA ILE A 20 -6.26 2.17 15.02
C ILE A 20 -6.17 3.64 14.61
N LEU A 21 -7.14 4.46 15.01
CA LEU A 21 -7.14 5.90 14.72
C LEU A 21 -5.94 6.62 15.34
N THR A 22 -5.62 6.31 16.59
CA THR A 22 -4.44 6.85 17.28
C THR A 22 -3.14 6.52 16.54
N VAL A 23 -3.00 5.29 16.03
CA VAL A 23 -1.80 4.91 15.26
C VAL A 23 -1.78 5.61 13.89
N ALA A 24 -2.92 5.76 13.22
CA ALA A 24 -3.01 6.48 11.96
C ALA A 24 -2.55 7.93 12.11
N ASP A 25 -2.99 8.63 13.17
CA ASP A 25 -2.58 10.01 13.44
C ASP A 25 -1.07 10.11 13.66
N ARG A 26 -0.48 9.18 14.42
CA ARG A 26 0.97 9.14 14.65
C ARG A 26 1.75 8.94 13.35
N LEU A 27 1.32 8.01 12.48
CA LEU A 27 1.96 7.81 11.18
C LEU A 27 1.79 9.02 10.25
N ASP A 28 0.64 9.68 10.29
CA ASP A 28 0.41 10.88 9.48
C ASP A 28 1.32 12.04 9.93
N VAL A 29 1.57 12.19 11.23
CA VAL A 29 2.58 13.12 11.77
C VAL A 29 3.98 12.77 11.26
N VAL A 30 4.40 11.50 11.37
CA VAL A 30 5.73 11.05 10.89
C VAL A 30 5.89 11.33 9.40
N ARG A 31 4.90 10.96 8.59
CA ARG A 31 4.90 11.22 7.14
C ARG A 31 5.05 12.70 6.80
N ARG A 32 4.45 13.61 7.58
CA ARG A 32 4.57 15.06 7.37
C ARG A 32 5.94 15.60 7.78
N THR A 33 6.65 14.93 8.69
CA THR A 33 7.98 15.37 9.14
C THR A 33 9.12 15.04 8.17
N GLU A 34 8.92 14.13 7.21
CA GLU A 34 9.97 13.67 6.28
C GLU A 34 10.24 14.61 5.07
N GLY A 35 9.61 15.78 5.02
CA GLY A 35 9.87 16.77 3.98
C GLY A 35 9.46 16.27 2.58
N ASN A 36 10.35 16.44 1.58
CA ASN A 36 10.07 16.12 0.16
C ASN A 36 10.32 14.64 -0.20
N ARG A 37 10.66 13.79 0.77
CA ARG A 37 10.83 12.35 0.56
C ARG A 37 9.59 11.63 1.10
N VAL A 38 9.00 10.81 0.25
CA VAL A 38 7.90 9.92 0.63
C VAL A 38 8.51 8.60 1.09
N ASP A 39 8.48 8.30 2.39
CA ASP A 39 8.76 6.94 2.85
C ASP A 39 7.58 6.03 2.45
N SER A 40 7.88 5.06 1.58
CA SER A 40 6.90 4.14 1.03
C SER A 40 6.33 3.20 2.10
N HIS A 41 7.11 2.84 3.12
CA HIS A 41 6.67 1.96 4.21
C HIS A 41 5.71 2.69 5.15
N ILE A 42 6.05 3.91 5.57
CA ILE A 42 5.18 4.74 6.42
C ILE A 42 3.88 5.06 5.69
N THR A 43 3.96 5.41 4.41
CA THR A 43 2.79 5.70 3.58
C THR A 43 1.91 4.47 3.42
N SER A 44 2.49 3.30 3.14
CA SER A 44 1.75 2.04 3.00
C SER A 44 1.10 1.59 4.31
N ALA A 45 1.80 1.73 5.44
CA ALA A 45 1.27 1.41 6.76
C ALA A 45 0.11 2.33 7.14
N LEU A 46 0.22 3.64 6.87
CA LEU A 46 -0.85 4.59 7.10
C LEU A 46 -2.11 4.24 6.31
N HIS A 47 -1.96 3.86 5.04
CA HIS A 47 -3.09 3.41 4.22
C HIS A 47 -3.71 2.10 4.73
N ALA A 48 -2.89 1.15 5.20
CA ALA A 48 -3.37 -0.10 5.80
C ALA A 48 -4.28 0.14 7.01
N ILE A 49 -3.82 1.01 7.91
CA ILE A 49 -4.49 1.30 9.17
C ILE A 49 -5.79 2.07 8.92
N ARG A 50 -5.75 3.03 8.00
CA ARG A 50 -6.94 3.74 7.52
C ARG A 50 -7.97 2.82 6.89
N PHE A 51 -7.53 1.82 6.13
CA PHE A 51 -8.41 0.79 5.56
C PHE A 51 -9.03 -0.11 6.64
N ALA A 52 -8.22 -0.56 7.61
CA ALA A 52 -8.71 -1.32 8.76
C ALA A 52 -9.78 -0.54 9.56
N ALA A 53 -9.57 0.77 9.76
CA ALA A 53 -10.56 1.64 10.39
C ALA A 53 -11.87 1.70 9.60
N ALA A 54 -11.80 1.83 8.27
CA ALA A 54 -12.97 1.87 7.40
C ALA A 54 -13.77 0.56 7.43
N ILE A 55 -13.11 -0.60 7.52
CA ILE A 55 -13.79 -1.90 7.67
C ILE A 55 -14.47 -2.03 9.04
N LEU A 56 -13.80 -1.56 10.10
CA LEU A 56 -14.26 -1.75 11.48
C LEU A 56 -15.38 -0.77 11.88
N GLN A 57 -15.35 0.46 11.38
CA GLN A 57 -16.27 1.54 11.76
C GLN A 57 -17.77 1.14 11.68
N PRO A 58 -18.28 0.46 10.62
CA PRO A 58 -19.69 0.08 10.54
C PRO A 58 -20.16 -0.86 11.66
N THR A 59 -19.22 -1.53 12.35
CA THR A 59 -19.52 -2.46 13.44
C THR A 59 -19.64 -1.76 14.81
N VAL A 60 -19.33 -0.46 14.88
CA VAL A 60 -19.32 0.35 16.11
C VAL A 60 -20.44 1.39 16.03
N PRO A 61 -21.59 1.17 16.71
CA PRO A 61 -22.69 2.14 16.72
C PRO A 61 -22.25 3.50 17.28
N GLY A 62 -22.60 4.57 16.55
CA GLY A 62 -22.29 5.94 16.94
C GLY A 62 -20.84 6.36 16.75
N ALA A 63 -20.02 5.57 16.07
CA ALA A 63 -18.65 5.97 15.73
C ALA A 63 -18.67 7.27 14.90
N PRO A 64 -17.81 8.25 15.21
CA PRO A 64 -17.71 9.46 14.42
C PRO A 64 -17.27 9.13 12.97
N PRO A 65 -17.60 9.97 11.99
CA PRO A 65 -17.07 9.84 10.64
C PRO A 65 -15.54 9.82 10.68
N LEU A 66 -14.94 8.88 9.97
CA LEU A 66 -13.50 8.89 9.78
C LEU A 66 -13.17 10.20 9.03
N GLY A 67 -12.37 11.09 9.64
CA GLY A 67 -12.03 12.41 9.08
C GLY A 67 -11.23 12.35 7.77
N PHE A 68 -10.99 11.16 7.26
CA PHE A 68 -10.40 10.84 5.98
C PHE A 68 -11.48 10.21 5.09
N GLN A 69 -11.60 10.68 3.84
CA GLN A 69 -12.68 10.30 2.93
C GLN A 69 -12.56 8.83 2.48
N PHE A 70 -13.14 7.89 3.24
CA PHE A 70 -13.56 6.57 2.74
C PHE A 70 -15.08 6.41 2.75
N ALA A 71 -15.79 7.46 3.16
CA ALA A 71 -17.24 7.45 3.29
C ALA A 71 -17.89 7.17 1.92
N ASP A 72 -18.54 6.01 1.83
CA ASP A 72 -19.50 5.57 0.83
C ASP A 72 -19.01 4.99 -0.50
N ASP A 73 -17.71 4.99 -0.81
CA ASP A 73 -17.24 4.43 -2.09
C ASP A 73 -16.56 3.07 -1.94
N SER A 74 -17.38 2.01 -2.05
CA SER A 74 -16.93 0.61 -1.98
C SER A 74 -15.90 0.30 -3.09
N GLU A 75 -16.00 0.95 -4.25
CA GLU A 75 -15.02 0.86 -5.33
C GLU A 75 -13.69 1.50 -4.94
N HIS A 76 -13.72 2.62 -4.21
CA HIS A 76 -12.51 3.24 -3.68
C HIS A 76 -11.81 2.34 -2.67
N LEU A 77 -12.57 1.68 -1.77
CA LEU A 77 -12.03 0.71 -0.81
C LEU A 77 -11.47 -0.54 -1.50
N LEU A 78 -12.14 -1.06 -2.54
CA LEU A 78 -11.66 -2.20 -3.34
C LEU A 78 -10.39 -1.85 -4.13
N SER A 79 -10.35 -0.66 -4.74
CA SER A 79 -9.16 -0.14 -5.41
C SER A 79 -8.00 0.05 -4.42
N LEU A 80 -8.28 0.56 -3.21
CA LEU A 80 -7.27 0.70 -2.18
C LEU A 80 -6.73 -0.66 -1.73
N ALA A 81 -7.59 -1.65 -1.53
CA ALA A 81 -7.19 -3.02 -1.19
C ALA A 81 -6.33 -3.67 -2.30
N ALA A 82 -6.68 -3.46 -3.56
CA ALA A 82 -5.92 -3.94 -4.71
C ALA A 82 -4.52 -3.32 -4.76
N ARG A 83 -4.44 -1.99 -4.60
CA ARG A 83 -3.17 -1.24 -4.55
C ARG A 83 -2.32 -1.61 -3.33
N TRP A 84 -2.96 -1.93 -2.20
CA TRP A 84 -2.25 -2.36 -1.00
C TRP A 84 -1.64 -3.75 -1.17
N ARG A 85 -2.38 -4.69 -1.79
CA ARG A 85 -1.85 -6.01 -2.18
C ARG A 85 -0.66 -5.86 -3.12
N GLU A 86 -0.77 -4.96 -4.09
CA GLU A 86 0.29 -4.63 -5.04
C GLU A 86 1.54 -4.09 -4.35
N ALA A 87 1.40 -3.03 -3.54
CA ALA A 87 2.51 -2.45 -2.79
C ALA A 87 3.17 -3.44 -1.81
N ALA A 88 2.38 -4.25 -1.08
CA ALA A 88 2.89 -5.25 -0.16
C ALA A 88 3.65 -6.40 -0.86
N LEU A 89 3.31 -6.67 -2.12
CA LEU A 89 4.00 -7.65 -2.96
C LEU A 89 5.07 -7.03 -3.86
N GLU A 90 5.35 -5.73 -3.71
CA GLU A 90 6.26 -4.95 -4.57
C GLU A 90 5.90 -5.04 -6.06
N LEU A 91 4.61 -5.11 -6.36
CA LEU A 91 4.05 -5.13 -7.70
C LEU A 91 3.45 -3.76 -7.99
N GLY A 92 4.00 -2.97 -8.92
CA GLY A 92 3.40 -1.71 -9.39
C GLY A 92 4.20 -0.43 -9.09
N GLU A 93 3.56 0.73 -9.18
CA GLU A 93 4.19 2.07 -9.18
C GLU A 93 4.99 2.41 -7.89
N PHE A 94 4.73 1.68 -6.80
CA PHE A 94 5.43 1.85 -5.51
C PHE A 94 6.57 0.84 -5.29
N ALA A 95 6.86 -0.03 -6.26
CA ALA A 95 7.96 -0.97 -6.17
C ALA A 95 9.30 -0.22 -6.15
N PRO A 96 10.25 -0.60 -5.28
CA PRO A 96 11.58 -0.01 -5.30
C PRO A 96 12.23 -0.23 -6.66
N GLU A 97 12.89 0.81 -7.19
CA GLU A 97 13.59 0.73 -8.45
C GLU A 97 14.67 -0.37 -8.34
N PRO A 98 14.68 -1.38 -9.24
CA PRO A 98 15.63 -2.47 -9.16
C PRO A 98 17.05 -1.90 -9.18
N PRO A 99 18.00 -2.46 -8.40
CA PRO A 99 19.38 -2.02 -8.45
C PRO A 99 19.85 -2.10 -9.91
N GLU A 100 20.35 -0.98 -10.44
CA GLU A 100 20.94 -0.90 -11.78
C GLU A 100 21.94 -2.06 -11.90
N GLN A 101 21.57 -3.07 -12.68
CA GLN A 101 22.48 -4.17 -12.95
C GLN A 101 23.67 -3.56 -13.69
N PRO A 102 24.92 -3.80 -13.24
CA PRO A 102 26.08 -3.33 -13.98
C PRO A 102 25.95 -3.83 -15.41
N GLU A 103 25.99 -2.89 -16.36
CA GLU A 103 25.77 -3.15 -17.78
C GLU A 103 26.55 -4.39 -18.19
N ARG A 104 25.80 -5.41 -18.61
CA ARG A 104 26.39 -6.62 -19.20
C ARG A 104 27.22 -6.12 -20.39
N PRO A 105 28.55 -6.32 -20.43
CA PRO A 105 29.32 -5.88 -21.57
C PRO A 105 28.74 -6.56 -22.81
N GLU A 106 28.38 -5.73 -23.78
CA GLU A 106 27.77 -6.17 -25.02
C GLU A 106 28.57 -7.35 -25.57
N ARG A 107 27.90 -8.50 -25.72
CA ARG A 107 28.51 -9.62 -26.43
C ARG A 107 28.78 -9.13 -27.85
N SER A 108 30.06 -8.84 -28.11
CA SER A 108 30.64 -8.67 -29.42
C SER A 108 29.95 -9.61 -30.41
N SER A 109 29.24 -9.03 -31.35
CA SER A 109 28.68 -9.76 -32.50
C SER A 109 29.83 -10.44 -33.24
N PRO A 110 29.78 -11.76 -33.50
CA PRO A 110 30.78 -12.37 -34.34
C PRO A 110 30.61 -11.86 -35.77
N LEU A 111 31.74 -11.48 -36.35
CA LEU A 111 31.98 -10.90 -37.66
C LEU A 111 31.13 -11.55 -38.77
N ARG A 112 30.49 -10.72 -39.60
CA ARG A 112 29.91 -11.12 -40.88
C ARG A 112 30.99 -11.81 -41.72
N LEU A 113 30.76 -13.07 -42.04
CA LEU A 113 31.54 -13.80 -43.05
C LEU A 113 31.21 -13.21 -44.42
N VAL A 114 32.07 -12.31 -44.92
CA VAL A 114 31.99 -11.80 -46.30
C VAL A 114 32.47 -12.92 -47.22
N ARG A 115 31.59 -13.44 -48.07
CA ARG A 115 31.98 -14.36 -49.15
C ARG A 115 32.75 -13.59 -50.23
N PRO A 116 33.85 -14.15 -50.78
CA PRO A 116 34.50 -13.53 -51.92
C PRO A 116 33.61 -13.67 -53.16
N VAL A 117 33.55 -12.58 -53.93
CA VAL A 117 33.09 -12.56 -55.31
C VAL A 117 34.20 -13.16 -56.17
N ASP A 118 33.90 -14.25 -56.87
CA ASP A 118 34.75 -14.73 -57.97
C ASP A 118 34.52 -13.88 -59.21
N PRO A 119 35.57 -13.42 -59.90
CA PRO A 119 35.44 -12.88 -61.24
C PRO A 119 35.76 -13.92 -62.32
N ALA A 120 34.92 -13.85 -63.38
CA ALA A 120 35.01 -14.45 -64.72
C ALA A 120 34.57 -15.91 -64.89
#